data_AF-A0AA37TML8-F1
#
_entry.id   AF-A0AA37TML8-F1
#
_cell.length_a   1.000
_cell.length_b   1.000
_cell.length_c   1.000
_cell.angle_alpha   90.00
_cell.angle_beta   90.00
_cell.angle_gamma   90.00
#
_symmetry.space_group_name_H-M   'P 1'
#
loop_
_entity.id
_entity.type
_entity.pdbx_description
1 polymer ?
#
loop_
_entity_poly.entity_id
_entity_poly.type
_entity_poly.pdbx_seq_one_letter_code
_entity_poly.pdbx_strand_id
1 'polypeptide(L)'
;MTGLPLQGQHQRREAEWVGAMILFGVACALLAPGSTFSRPTFGPFAAIAPEGTWGAALLGVAIVRMVGLWVNGSKRHSPLLRFVTASVGSVLWGWITVLLWRDGYPGVNTGCGAYGVLAAVDAYCAFRAIWDQGHNDERARIVRRAAA
;
A
#
# COMPACT_ATOMS: atom_id res chain seq x y z
N MET A 1 0.69 11.25 36.97
CA MET A 1 0.78 11.02 35.51
C MET A 1 0.28 9.61 35.24
N THR A 2 -1.02 9.45 35.04
CA THR A 2 -1.71 8.16 34.95
C THR A 2 -2.31 8.02 33.57
N GLY A 3 -1.75 7.14 32.73
CA GLY A 3 -2.37 6.74 31.48
C GLY A 3 -3.64 5.91 31.77
N LEU A 4 -4.74 6.24 31.10
CA LEU A 4 -6.01 5.51 31.21
C LEU A 4 -5.86 4.04 30.76
N PRO A 5 -6.56 3.09 31.41
CA PRO A 5 -6.43 1.64 31.17
C PRO A 5 -7.06 1.16 29.85
N LEU A 6 -7.31 2.06 28.90
CA LEU A 6 -7.88 1.77 27.57
C LEU A 6 -7.12 2.46 26.44
N GLN A 7 -5.82 2.73 26.61
CA GLN A 7 -4.94 2.86 25.44
C GLN A 7 -4.65 1.46 24.89
N GLY A 8 -5.68 0.81 24.33
CA GLY A 8 -5.43 -0.21 23.32
C GLY A 8 -4.53 0.44 22.28
N GLN A 9 -3.36 -0.13 22.03
CA GLN A 9 -2.39 0.39 21.07
C GLN A 9 -3.16 0.81 19.81
N HIS A 10 -3.32 2.13 19.59
CA HIS A 10 -3.78 2.62 18.31
C HIS A 10 -2.75 2.11 17.34
N GLN A 11 -3.15 1.10 16.56
CA GLN A 11 -2.21 0.46 15.69
C GLN A 11 -1.80 1.50 14.67
N ARG A 12 -0.55 1.95 14.80
CA ARG A 12 0.06 3.01 14.01
C ARG A 12 0.11 2.54 12.54
N ARG A 13 -0.82 3.08 11.74
CA ARG A 13 -1.08 2.77 10.32
C ARG A 13 -0.52 3.86 9.40
N GLU A 14 0.37 4.70 9.91
CA GLU A 14 0.91 5.83 9.15
C GLU A 14 1.63 5.31 7.89
N ALA A 15 2.35 4.18 7.97
CA ALA A 15 2.99 3.57 6.80
C ALA A 15 2.00 3.18 5.70
N GLU A 16 0.87 2.55 6.07
CA GLU A 16 -0.19 2.15 5.11
C GLU A 16 -0.81 3.39 4.42
N TRP A 17 -1.02 4.45 5.20
CA TRP A 17 -1.52 5.75 4.70
C TRP A 17 -0.52 6.46 3.80
N VAL A 18 0.76 6.53 4.19
CA VAL A 18 1.83 7.13 3.39
C VAL A 18 1.93 6.43 2.04
N GLY A 19 1.94 5.09 2.01
CA GLY A 19 1.93 4.34 0.76
C GLY A 19 0.71 4.64 -0.12
N ALA A 20 -0.48 4.73 0.47
CA ALA A 20 -1.71 5.07 -0.26
C ALA A 20 -1.70 6.52 -0.79
N MET A 21 -1.19 7.48 -0.01
CA MET A 21 -1.09 8.89 -0.42
C MET A 21 -0.04 9.11 -1.51
N ILE A 22 1.09 8.40 -1.45
CA ILE A 22 2.08 8.45 -2.53
C ILE A 22 1.47 7.87 -3.81
N LEU A 23 0.73 6.75 -3.72
CA LEU A 23 0.05 6.17 -4.87
C LEU A 23 -0.97 7.14 -5.49
N PHE A 24 -1.75 7.82 -4.64
CA PHE A 24 -2.67 8.88 -5.05
C PHE A 24 -1.93 10.02 -5.76
N GLY A 25 -0.83 10.51 -5.18
CA GLY A 25 0.00 11.56 -5.78
C GLY A 25 0.57 11.18 -7.14
N VAL A 26 1.09 9.96 -7.28
CA VAL A 26 1.57 9.41 -8.57
C VAL A 26 0.43 9.35 -9.58
N ALA A 27 -0.74 8.87 -9.18
CA ALA A 27 -1.91 8.80 -10.06
C ALA A 27 -2.35 10.19 -10.54
N CYS A 28 -2.43 11.17 -9.64
CA CYS A 28 -2.72 12.55 -9.99
C CYS A 28 -1.68 13.14 -10.93
N ALA A 29 -0.39 12.84 -10.73
CA ALA A 29 0.67 13.32 -11.62
C ALA A 29 0.54 12.78 -13.05
N LEU A 30 0.15 11.51 -13.22
CA LEU A 30 -0.07 10.90 -14.54
C LEU A 30 -1.38 11.35 -15.21
N LEU A 31 -2.37 11.80 -14.43
CA LEU A 31 -3.64 12.32 -14.95
C LEU A 31 -3.63 13.83 -15.18
N ALA A 32 -2.66 14.54 -14.60
CA ALA A 32 -2.50 15.97 -14.81
C ALA A 32 -2.12 16.26 -16.27
N PRO A 33 -2.50 17.44 -16.81
CA PRO A 33 -2.08 17.84 -18.14
C PRO A 33 -0.56 17.81 -18.27
N GLY A 34 -0.07 16.98 -19.19
CA GLY A 34 1.35 16.71 -19.37
C GLY A 34 1.56 15.48 -20.25
N SER A 35 2.83 15.15 -20.50
CA SER A 35 3.21 13.91 -21.16
C SER A 35 4.38 13.30 -20.40
N THR A 36 4.12 12.75 -19.22
CA THR A 36 5.15 12.10 -18.41
C THR A 36 5.81 10.97 -19.20
N PHE A 37 5.01 10.21 -19.95
CA PHE A 37 5.45 9.08 -20.76
C PHE A 37 6.20 9.49 -22.04
N SER A 38 6.29 10.79 -22.36
CA SER A 38 7.21 11.27 -23.43
C SER A 38 8.67 11.07 -23.07
N ARG A 39 8.99 10.88 -21.78
CA ARG A 39 10.36 10.64 -21.33
C ARG A 39 10.74 9.17 -21.57
N PRO A 40 11.93 8.87 -22.11
CA PRO A 40 12.30 7.50 -22.46
C PRO A 40 12.26 6.51 -21.29
N THR A 41 12.49 6.99 -20.07
CA THR A 41 12.41 6.18 -18.83
C THR A 41 11.07 5.46 -18.67
N PHE A 42 9.97 6.02 -19.20
CA PHE A 42 8.64 5.42 -19.12
C PHE A 42 8.30 4.54 -20.34
N GLY A 43 9.25 4.29 -21.25
CA GLY A 43 9.06 3.39 -22.39
C GLY A 43 8.48 2.02 -22.01
N PRO A 44 9.02 1.34 -20.98
CA PRO A 44 8.46 0.08 -20.49
C PRO A 44 7.01 0.18 -19.97
N PHE A 45 6.62 1.33 -19.42
CA PHE A 45 5.24 1.58 -18.98
C PHE A 45 4.30 1.79 -20.17
N ALA A 46 4.73 2.59 -21.14
CA ALA A 46 3.98 2.90 -22.34
C ALA A 46 3.76 1.65 -23.23
N ALA A 47 4.68 0.69 -23.19
CA ALA A 47 4.53 -0.60 -23.87
C ALA A 47 3.40 -1.47 -23.30
N ILE A 48 2.97 -1.22 -22.05
CA ILE A 48 1.88 -1.95 -21.39
C ILE A 48 0.54 -1.24 -21.61
N ALA A 49 0.49 0.06 -21.34
CA ALA A 49 -0.73 0.84 -21.48
C ALA A 49 -0.41 2.35 -21.61
N PRO A 50 -1.34 3.14 -22.20
CA PRO A 50 -1.22 4.60 -22.23
C PRO A 50 -1.12 5.23 -20.83
N GLU A 51 -0.49 6.41 -20.75
CA GLU A 51 -0.29 7.17 -19.49
C GLU A 51 -1.59 7.36 -18.70
N GLY A 52 -2.67 7.78 -19.38
CA GLY A 52 -3.97 8.00 -18.75
C GLY A 52 -4.59 6.71 -18.18
N THR A 53 -4.35 5.56 -18.81
CA THR A 53 -4.82 4.25 -18.31
C THR A 53 -4.09 3.88 -17.03
N TRP A 54 -2.77 4.09 -16.97
CA TRP A 54 -2.01 3.94 -15.74
C TRP A 54 -2.53 4.88 -14.65
N GLY A 55 -2.65 6.17 -14.97
CA GLY A 55 -3.16 7.18 -14.03
C GLY A 55 -4.52 6.79 -13.43
N ALA A 56 -5.48 6.38 -14.26
CA ALA A 56 -6.81 5.98 -13.83
C ALA A 56 -6.79 4.70 -12.97
N ALA A 57 -6.01 3.69 -13.37
CA ALA A 57 -5.88 2.44 -12.63
C ALA A 57 -5.25 2.67 -11.24
N LEU A 58 -4.13 3.41 -11.18
CA LEU A 58 -3.47 3.76 -9.93
C LEU A 58 -4.38 4.58 -9.02
N LEU A 59 -5.16 5.52 -9.59
CA LEU A 59 -6.13 6.32 -8.84
C LEU A 59 -7.21 5.44 -8.21
N GLY A 60 -7.77 4.50 -8.97
CA GLY A 60 -8.76 3.56 -8.47
C GLY A 60 -8.22 2.73 -7.29
N VAL A 61 -7.01 2.20 -7.41
CA VAL A 61 -6.36 1.45 -6.32
C VAL A 61 -6.11 2.35 -5.10
N ALA A 62 -5.61 3.57 -5.30
CA ALA A 62 -5.36 4.52 -4.22
C ALA A 62 -6.63 4.85 -3.44
N ILE A 63 -7.74 5.17 -4.13
CA ILE A 63 -9.03 5.47 -3.51
C ILE A 63 -9.54 4.28 -2.71
N VAL A 64 -9.55 3.08 -3.30
CA VAL A 64 -10.01 1.87 -2.60
C VAL A 64 -9.17 1.61 -1.35
N ARG A 65 -7.85 1.79 -1.42
CA ARG A 65 -6.96 1.66 -0.25
C ARG A 65 -7.26 2.71 0.82
N MET A 66 -7.38 3.98 0.45
CA MET A 66 -7.67 5.07 1.40
C MET A 66 -9.04 4.88 2.07
N VAL A 67 -10.08 4.51 1.31
CA VAL A 67 -11.41 4.18 1.85
C VAL A 67 -11.33 2.96 2.76
N GLY A 68 -10.60 1.92 2.35
CA GLY A 68 -10.37 0.73 3.16
C GLY A 68 -9.71 1.06 4.49
N LEU A 69 -8.66 1.88 4.49
CA LEU A 69 -7.98 2.35 5.71
C LEU A 69 -8.89 3.21 6.59
N TRP A 70 -9.68 4.09 5.99
CA TRP A 70 -10.64 4.93 6.70
C TRP A 70 -11.73 4.09 7.40
N VAL A 71 -12.36 3.16 6.69
CA VAL A 71 -13.38 2.26 7.25
C VAL A 71 -12.78 1.37 8.32
N ASN A 72 -11.57 0.84 8.08
CA ASN A 72 -10.86 0.02 9.05
C ASN A 72 -10.45 0.79 10.31
N GLY A 73 -10.21 2.10 10.18
CA GLY A 73 -9.80 2.97 11.29
C GLY A 73 -10.97 3.53 12.10
N SER A 74 -12.13 3.71 11.47
CA SER A 74 -13.29 4.38 12.08
C SER A 74 -14.37 3.46 12.63
N LYS A 75 -14.60 2.28 12.01
CA LYS A 75 -15.81 1.47 12.28
C LYS A 75 -15.55 0.01 12.58
N ARG A 76 -14.52 -0.62 11.99
CA ARG A 76 -14.31 -2.08 12.12
C ARG A 76 -12.86 -2.47 11.90
N HIS A 77 -12.22 -3.07 12.91
CA HIS A 77 -10.91 -3.70 12.73
C HIS A 77 -11.06 -4.98 11.87
N SER A 78 -10.58 -4.92 10.63
CA SER A 78 -10.54 -6.08 9.72
C SER A 78 -9.10 -6.33 9.26
N PRO A 79 -8.38 -7.28 9.90
CA PRO A 79 -7.01 -7.61 9.49
C PRO A 79 -6.92 -8.16 8.06
N LEU A 80 -7.96 -8.89 7.59
CA LEU A 80 -8.02 -9.37 6.21
C LEU A 80 -8.02 -8.22 5.19
N LEU A 81 -8.83 -7.19 5.42
CA LEU A 81 -8.86 -6.02 4.53
C LEU A 81 -7.49 -5.32 4.48
N ARG A 82 -6.79 -5.25 5.61
CA ARG A 82 -5.44 -4.67 5.70
C ARG A 82 -4.42 -5.52 4.95
N PHE A 83 -4.46 -6.84 5.13
CA PHE A 83 -3.61 -7.77 4.39
C PHE A 83 -3.78 -7.60 2.88
N VAL A 84 -5.02 -7.70 2.38
CA VAL A 84 -5.29 -7.62 0.94
C VAL A 84 -4.85 -6.28 0.36
N THR A 85 -5.20 -5.17 1.02
CA THR A 85 -4.84 -3.84 0.52
C THR A 85 -3.33 -3.64 0.50
N ALA A 86 -2.62 -4.01 1.58
CA ALA A 86 -1.16 -3.92 1.65
C ALA A 86 -0.46 -4.83 0.62
N SER A 87 -0.92 -6.07 0.43
CA SER A 87 -0.40 -6.97 -0.60
C SER A 87 -0.55 -6.40 -2.01
N VAL A 88 -1.70 -5.81 -2.33
CA VAL A 88 -1.93 -5.17 -3.64
C VAL A 88 -0.92 -4.06 -3.89
N GLY A 89 -0.63 -3.21 -2.90
CA GLY A 89 0.37 -2.15 -3.11
C GLY A 89 1.79 -2.67 -3.12
N SER A 90 2.11 -3.73 -2.36
CA SER A 90 3.42 -4.38 -2.45
C SER A 90 3.69 -4.87 -3.87
N VAL A 91 2.71 -5.55 -4.48
CA VAL A 91 2.80 -6.01 -5.87
C VAL A 91 2.91 -4.84 -6.83
N LEU A 92 2.08 -3.81 -6.66
CA LEU A 92 2.05 -2.66 -7.55
C LEU A 92 3.35 -1.86 -7.50
N TRP A 93 3.87 -1.56 -6.31
CA TRP A 93 5.15 -0.88 -6.13
C TRP A 93 6.32 -1.71 -6.65
N GLY A 94 6.28 -3.03 -6.42
CA GLY A 94 7.25 -3.96 -6.99
C GLY A 94 7.22 -3.95 -8.51
N TRP A 95 6.03 -3.92 -9.11
CA TRP A 95 5.86 -3.82 -10.56
C TRP A 95 6.44 -2.51 -11.11
N ILE A 96 6.11 -1.36 -10.50
CA ILE A 96 6.66 -0.05 -10.88
C ILE A 96 8.20 -0.07 -10.78
N THR A 97 8.74 -0.67 -9.72
CA THR A 97 10.19 -0.85 -9.53
C THR A 97 10.82 -1.64 -10.67
N VAL A 98 10.21 -2.77 -11.07
CA VAL A 98 10.70 -3.59 -12.18
C VAL A 98 10.66 -2.84 -13.51
N LEU A 99 9.62 -2.05 -13.76
CA LEU A 99 9.52 -1.27 -15.00
C LEU A 99 10.59 -0.18 -15.07
N LEU A 100 10.86 0.51 -13.95
CA LEU A 100 11.94 1.51 -13.89
C LEU A 100 13.33 0.87 -13.94
N TRP A 101 13.49 -0.36 -13.45
CA TRP A 101 14.73 -1.10 -13.61
C TRP A 101 15.03 -1.45 -15.08
N ARG A 102 13.97 -1.58 -15.89
CA ARG A 102 14.05 -1.90 -17.31
C ARG A 102 13.99 -0.66 -18.20
N ASP A 103 14.29 0.52 -17.66
CA ASP A 103 14.20 1.80 -18.37
C ASP A 103 15.24 1.96 -19.50
N GLY A 104 16.21 1.04 -19.60
CA GLY A 104 17.19 0.98 -20.69
C GLY A 104 18.43 1.87 -20.47
N TYR A 105 18.53 2.56 -19.33
CA TYR A 105 19.66 3.40 -18.99
C TYR A 105 20.69 2.65 -18.12
N PRO A 106 21.99 2.98 -18.22
CA PRO A 106 23.00 2.41 -17.35
C PRO A 106 22.84 2.93 -15.91
N GLY A 107 23.01 2.04 -14.93
CA GLY A 107 22.86 2.34 -13.51
C GLY A 107 21.48 2.02 -12.95
N VAL A 108 21.25 2.35 -11.68
CA VAL A 108 19.98 2.10 -10.99
C VAL A 108 19.20 3.40 -10.88
N ASN A 109 18.02 3.44 -11.51
CA ASN A 109 17.10 4.56 -11.38
C ASN A 109 16.72 4.77 -9.90
N THR A 110 16.77 6.02 -9.41
CA THR A 110 16.44 6.33 -8.01
C THR A 110 15.00 5.94 -7.65
N GLY A 111 14.10 5.94 -8.64
CA GLY A 111 12.74 5.42 -8.51
C GLY A 111 12.71 3.94 -8.15
N CYS A 112 13.67 3.12 -8.62
CA CYS A 112 13.77 1.72 -8.21
C CYS A 112 13.99 1.60 -6.69
N GLY A 113 14.86 2.45 -6.13
CA GLY A 113 15.07 2.49 -4.68
C GLY A 113 13.83 2.95 -3.93
N ALA A 114 13.24 4.07 -4.35
CA ALA A 114 12.07 4.65 -3.69
C ALA A 114 10.86 3.71 -3.72
N TYR A 115 10.46 3.23 -4.91
CA TYR A 115 9.31 2.35 -5.05
C TYR A 115 9.60 0.93 -4.54
N GLY A 116 10.85 0.47 -4.60
CA GLY A 116 11.24 -0.82 -4.02
C GLY A 116 11.10 -0.83 -2.50
N VAL A 117 11.48 0.27 -1.84
CA VAL A 117 11.25 0.43 -0.39
C VAL A 117 9.75 0.47 -0.08
N LEU A 118 8.94 1.17 -0.88
CA LEU A 118 7.48 1.16 -0.68
C LEU A 118 6.88 -0.23 -0.85
N ALA A 119 7.38 -1.02 -1.80
CA ALA A 119 6.97 -2.42 -1.98
C ALA A 119 7.29 -3.27 -0.75
N ALA A 120 8.49 -3.09 -0.18
CA ALA A 120 8.92 -3.78 1.04
C ALA A 120 8.13 -3.35 2.27
N VAL A 121 7.83 -2.05 2.41
CA VAL A 121 7.01 -1.50 3.50
C VAL A 121 5.59 -2.06 3.44
N ASP A 122 4.99 -2.12 2.25
CA ASP A 122 3.66 -2.71 2.07
C ASP A 122 3.68 -4.23 2.32
N ALA A 123 4.73 -4.95 1.93
CA ALA A 123 4.90 -6.36 2.28
C ALA A 123 4.98 -6.56 3.79
N TYR A 124 5.74 -5.71 4.49
CA TYR A 124 5.83 -5.72 5.95
C TYR A 124 4.47 -5.43 6.59
N CYS A 125 3.70 -4.47 6.08
CA CYS A 125 2.36 -4.18 6.56
C CYS A 125 1.41 -5.36 6.35
N ALA A 126 1.50 -6.05 5.21
CA ALA A 126 0.73 -7.26 4.95
C ALA A 126 1.08 -8.38 5.95
N PHE A 127 2.37 -8.62 6.18
CA PHE A 127 2.83 -9.59 7.18
C PHE A 127 2.31 -9.26 8.58
N ARG A 128 2.42 -7.98 9.00
CA ARG A 128 1.87 -7.54 10.29
C ARG A 128 0.38 -7.79 10.40
N ALA A 129 -0.39 -7.54 9.33
CA ALA A 129 -1.83 -7.77 9.35
C ALA A 129 -2.19 -9.24 9.59
N ILE A 130 -1.43 -10.18 9.03
CA ILE A 130 -1.59 -11.62 9.31
C ILE A 130 -1.23 -11.92 10.77
N TRP A 131 -0.11 -11.39 11.25
CA TRP A 131 0.36 -11.61 12.62
C TRP A 131 -0.67 -11.12 13.64
N ASP A 132 -1.25 -9.95 13.41
CA ASP A 132 -2.33 -9.37 14.22
C ASP A 132 -3.57 -10.26 14.25
N GLN A 133 -3.95 -10.83 13.10
CA GLN A 133 -5.08 -11.75 13.00
C GLN A 133 -4.85 -12.98 13.88
N GLY A 134 -3.64 -13.57 13.84
CA GLY A 134 -3.29 -14.73 14.65
C GLY A 134 -3.43 -14.47 16.16
N HIS A 135 -2.97 -13.32 16.65
CA HIS A 135 -3.10 -12.92 18.06
C HIS A 135 -4.57 -12.72 18.46
N ASN A 136 -5.38 -12.13 17.58
CA ASN A 136 -6.80 -11.93 17.83
C ASN A 136 -7.55 -13.27 17.89
N ASP A 137 -7.21 -14.22 17.02
CA ASP A 137 -7.81 -15.55 17.00
C ASP A 137 -7.43 -16.36 18.26
N GLU A 138 -6.20 -16.25 18.74
CA GLU A 138 -5.76 -16.86 19.99
C GLU A 138 -6.52 -16.31 21.20
N ARG A 139 -6.64 -14.98 21.31
CA ARG A 139 -7.44 -14.32 22.36
C ARG A 139 -8.90 -14.75 22.33
N ALA A 140 -9.49 -14.82 21.13
CA ALA A 140 -10.87 -15.27 20.96
C ALA A 140 -11.05 -16.74 21.40
N ARG A 141 -10.06 -17.62 21.14
CA ARG A 141 -10.08 -19.00 21.62
C ARG A 141 -10.02 -19.09 23.14
N ILE A 142 -9.18 -18.29 23.81
CA ILE A 142 -9.09 -18.26 25.28
C ILE A 142 -10.42 -17.84 25.90
N VAL A 143 -11.02 -16.74 25.40
CA VAL A 143 -12.31 -16.25 25.91
C VAL A 143 -13.43 -17.28 25.71
N ARG A 144 -13.48 -17.95 24.56
CA ARG A 144 -14.46 -19.02 24.30
C ARG A 144 -14.30 -20.21 25.24
N ARG A 145 -13.07 -20.59 25.58
CA ARG A 145 -12.80 -21.67 26.56
C ARG A 145 -13.17 -21.28 27.98
N ALA A 146 -13.01 -20.02 28.37
CA ALA A 146 -13.39 -19.54 29.70
C ALA A 146 -14.91 -19.37 29.88
N ALA A 147 -15.66 -19.28 28.78
CA ALA A 147 -17.12 -19.15 28.77
C ALA A 147 -17.87 -20.49 28.61
N ALA A 148 -17.14 -21.59 28.43
CA ALA A 148 -17.67 -22.96 28.33
C ALA A 148 -17.44 -23.70 29.64
#